data_AF-A0A399Z4L8-F1
#
_entry.id   AF-A0A399Z4L8-F1
#
_cell.length_a   1.000
_cell.length_b   1.000
_cell.length_c   1.000
_cell.angle_alpha   90.00
_cell.angle_beta   90.00
_cell.angle_gamma   90.00
#
_symmetry.space_group_name_H-M   'P 1'
#
loop_
_entity.id
_entity.type
_entity.pdbx_description
1 polymer ?
#
loop_
_entity_poly.entity_id
_entity_poly.type
_entity_poly.pdbx_seq_one_letter_code
_entity_poly.pdbx_strand_id
1 'polypeptide(L)'
;MTENIFISETVHSANGDGPKTLNIIKVSARSRTAAVAGAIAGVMRDSSHAEVQAIGAGAVNQAVKAIVIAKGYLAEEGVHISCVPSFVDIDIDEQERTAIRFVIEPQG
;
A
#
# COMPACT_ATOMS: atom_id res chain seq x y z
N MET A 1 -12.79 17.02 -4.68
CA MET A 1 -11.32 16.83 -4.67
C MET A 1 -11.06 15.35 -4.52
N THR A 2 -10.72 14.67 -5.61
CA THR A 2 -10.39 13.23 -5.62
C THR A 2 -9.00 13.09 -5.00
N GLU A 3 -8.87 12.33 -3.90
CA GLU A 3 -7.55 11.92 -3.43
C GLU A 3 -6.99 10.91 -4.44
N ASN A 4 -5.84 11.21 -5.04
CA ASN A 4 -5.15 10.25 -5.90
C ASN A 4 -4.58 9.12 -5.04
N ILE A 5 -5.32 8.01 -4.98
CA ILE A 5 -4.99 6.80 -4.20
C ILE A 5 -3.78 6.07 -4.81
N PHE A 6 -3.52 6.26 -6.10
CA PHE A 6 -2.42 5.64 -6.83
C PHE A 6 -1.40 6.69 -7.25
N ILE A 7 -0.13 6.44 -6.91
CA ILE A 7 1.01 7.11 -7.52
C ILE A 7 1.91 5.99 -8.04
N SER A 8 2.14 5.98 -9.36
CA SER A 8 3.14 5.13 -9.99
C SER A 8 4.50 5.77 -9.80
N GLU A 9 5.34 5.20 -8.94
CA GLU A 9 6.74 5.60 -8.79
C GLU A 9 7.63 4.59 -9.51
N THR A 10 8.61 5.12 -10.26
CA THR A 10 9.64 4.30 -10.89
C THR A 10 10.77 4.12 -9.87
N VAL A 11 10.84 2.95 -9.24
CA VAL A 11 11.90 2.65 -8.27
C VAL A 11 13.07 2.03 -9.01
N HIS A 12 14.25 2.64 -8.89
CA HIS A 12 15.49 2.07 -9.42
C HIS A 12 16.01 1.05 -8.41
N SER A 13 16.01 -0.23 -8.79
CA SER A 13 16.53 -1.30 -7.95
C SER A 13 18.06 -1.22 -7.89
N ALA A 14 18.62 -1.26 -6.67
CA ALA A 14 20.07 -1.27 -6.46
C ALA A 14 20.76 -2.56 -6.99
N ASN A 15 19.98 -3.59 -7.36
CA ASN A 15 20.48 -4.91 -7.78
C ASN A 15 20.48 -5.16 -9.30
N GLY A 16 20.44 -4.12 -10.14
CA GLY A 16 20.54 -4.26 -11.60
C GLY A 16 19.30 -4.85 -12.30
N ASP A 17 18.23 -5.10 -11.55
CA ASP A 17 16.89 -5.24 -12.13
C ASP A 17 16.50 -3.88 -12.72
N GLY A 18 16.02 -3.87 -13.97
CA GLY A 18 15.53 -2.66 -14.63
C GLY A 18 14.45 -1.92 -13.81
N PRO A 19 14.08 -0.68 -14.19
CA PRO A 19 13.13 0.12 -13.44
C PRO A 19 11.83 -0.65 -13.21
N LYS A 20 11.49 -0.92 -11.93
CA LYS A 20 10.20 -1.49 -11.56
C LYS A 20 9.26 -0.34 -11.24
N THR A 21 8.19 -0.22 -12.03
CA THR A 21 7.06 0.64 -11.68
C THR A 21 6.27 -0.06 -10.59
N LEU A 22 6.46 0.35 -9.34
CA LEU A 22 5.67 -0.15 -8.22
C LEU A 22 4.43 0.74 -8.08
N ASN A 23 3.26 0.12 -8.10
CA ASN A 23 2.00 0.81 -7.79
C ASN A 23 1.87 0.93 -6.28
N ILE A 24 2.41 2.01 -5.72
CA ILE A 24 2.35 2.28 -4.28
C ILE A 24 1.02 2.98 -3.96
N ILE A 25 0.28 2.42 -3.00
CA ILE A 25 -0.94 3.01 -2.49
C ILE A 25 -0.58 3.94 -1.32
N LYS A 26 -0.64 5.26 -1.54
CA LYS A 26 -0.36 6.23 -0.48
C LYS A 26 -1.63 6.55 0.30
N VAL A 27 -1.56 6.50 1.63
CA VAL A 27 -2.70 6.71 2.53
C VAL A 27 -2.49 7.95 3.37
N SER A 28 -3.54 8.76 3.51
CA SER A 28 -3.59 9.93 4.37
C SER A 28 -4.58 9.70 5.53
N ALA A 29 -4.55 10.57 6.54
CA ALA A 29 -5.55 10.56 7.61
C ALA A 29 -6.99 10.82 7.11
N ARG A 30 -7.16 11.42 5.93
CA ARG A 30 -8.46 11.72 5.30
C ARG A 30 -8.90 10.64 4.31
N SER A 31 -8.04 9.67 4.00
CA SER A 31 -8.36 8.61 3.06
C SER A 31 -9.54 7.77 3.55
N ARG A 32 -10.44 7.48 2.62
CA ARG A 32 -11.61 6.63 2.90
C ARG A 32 -11.17 5.18 2.88
N THR A 33 -11.25 4.53 4.04
CA THR A 33 -10.84 3.14 4.24
C THR A 33 -11.38 2.19 3.16
N ALA A 34 -12.66 2.30 2.80
CA ALA A 34 -13.27 1.43 1.79
C ALA A 34 -12.66 1.62 0.38
N ALA A 35 -12.30 2.84 0.01
CA ALA A 35 -11.67 3.12 -1.28
C ALA A 35 -10.24 2.56 -1.32
N VAL A 36 -9.48 2.72 -0.23
CA VAL A 36 -8.14 2.13 -0.10
C VAL A 36 -8.22 0.60 -0.10
N ALA A 37 -9.22 0.02 0.55
CA ALA A 37 -9.42 -1.44 0.57
C ALA A 37 -9.70 -2.00 -0.84
N GLY A 38 -10.54 -1.31 -1.62
CA GLY A 38 -10.80 -1.67 -3.01
C GLY A 38 -9.54 -1.58 -3.88
N ALA A 39 -8.71 -0.56 -3.66
CA ALA A 39 -7.42 -0.43 -4.34
C ALA A 39 -6.47 -1.58 -4.00
N ILE A 40 -6.32 -1.92 -2.71
CA ILE A 40 -5.50 -3.06 -2.27
C ILE A 40 -6.00 -4.35 -2.92
N ALA A 41 -7.30 -4.63 -2.86
CA ALA A 41 -7.86 -5.84 -3.44
C ALA A 41 -7.66 -5.91 -4.97
N GLY A 42 -7.80 -4.78 -5.67
CA GLY A 42 -7.50 -4.68 -7.11
C GLY A 42 -6.04 -5.03 -7.41
N VAL A 43 -5.09 -4.38 -6.75
CA VAL A 43 -3.65 -4.63 -6.94
C VAL A 43 -3.29 -6.08 -6.62
N MET A 44 -3.86 -6.65 -5.55
CA MET A 44 -3.63 -8.04 -5.17
C MET A 44 -4.14 -9.03 -6.23
N ARG A 45 -5.28 -8.76 -6.87
CA ARG A 45 -5.80 -9.61 -7.96
C ARG A 45 -4.90 -9.56 -9.20
N ASP A 46 -4.32 -8.40 -9.48
CA ASP A 46 -3.49 -8.19 -10.67
C ASP A 46 -2.08 -8.75 -10.51
N SER A 47 -1.49 -8.61 -9.32
CA SER A 47 -0.04 -8.79 -9.13
C SER A 47 0.33 -9.69 -7.95
N SER A 48 -0.62 -10.09 -7.11
CA SER A 48 -0.36 -10.80 -5.86
C SER A 48 0.65 -10.09 -4.93
N HIS A 49 0.83 -8.78 -5.08
CA HIS A 49 1.72 -7.98 -4.26
C HIS A 49 1.24 -6.54 -4.21
N ALA A 50 0.84 -6.07 -3.02
CA ALA A 50 0.45 -4.67 -2.82
C ALA A 50 1.33 -3.99 -1.78
N GLU A 51 1.71 -2.75 -2.07
CA GLU A 51 2.44 -1.90 -1.15
C GLU A 51 1.57 -0.71 -0.75
N VAL A 52 1.45 -0.48 0.57
CA VAL A 52 0.75 0.67 1.14
C VAL A 52 1.73 1.48 1.98
N GLN A 53 1.80 2.78 1.75
CA GLN A 53 2.63 3.69 2.55
C GLN A 53 1.79 4.73 3.27
N ALA A 54 2.10 4.98 4.55
CA ALA A 54 1.37 5.90 5.40
C ALA A 54 2.30 6.67 6.34
N ILE A 55 2.10 7.98 6.47
CA ILE A 55 2.81 8.84 7.44
C ILE A 55 1.85 9.37 8.50
N GLY A 56 2.24 9.20 9.75
CA GLY A 56 1.51 9.69 10.91
C GLY A 56 0.36 8.76 11.34
N ALA A 57 -0.03 8.89 12.61
CA ALA A 57 -0.96 7.95 13.26
C ALA A 57 -2.32 7.81 12.56
N GLY A 58 -2.87 8.92 12.05
CA GLY A 58 -4.15 8.91 11.34
C GLY A 58 -4.10 8.10 10.04
N ALA A 59 -3.07 8.32 9.22
CA ALA A 59 -2.88 7.59 7.97
C ALA A 59 -2.62 6.10 8.22
N VAL A 60 -1.77 5.78 9.20
CA VAL A 60 -1.48 4.40 9.60
C VAL A 60 -2.75 3.67 10.04
N ASN A 61 -3.59 4.30 10.87
CA ASN A 61 -4.88 3.73 11.26
C ASN A 61 -5.80 3.47 10.06
N GLN A 62 -5.85 4.38 9.08
CA GLN A 62 -6.64 4.19 7.86
C GLN A 62 -6.09 3.05 6.99
N ALA A 63 -4.77 2.94 6.86
CA ALA A 63 -4.13 1.86 6.13
C ALA A 63 -4.45 0.49 6.76
N VAL A 64 -4.27 0.34 8.07
CA VAL A 64 -4.57 -0.92 8.76
C VAL A 64 -6.04 -1.30 8.62
N LYS A 65 -6.97 -0.37 8.83
CA LYS A 65 -8.40 -0.63 8.62
C LYS A 65 -8.70 -1.06 7.18
N ALA A 66 -8.04 -0.46 6.19
CA ALA A 66 -8.23 -0.80 4.79
C ALA A 66 -7.71 -2.20 4.46
N ILE A 67 -6.56 -2.58 5.02
CA ILE A 67 -5.99 -3.93 4.89
C ILE A 67 -6.94 -4.98 5.49
N VAL A 68 -7.54 -4.71 6.65
CA VAL A 68 -8.52 -5.61 7.27
C VAL A 68 -9.77 -5.80 6.39
N ILE A 69 -10.27 -4.72 5.78
CA ILE A 69 -11.42 -4.81 4.86
C ILE A 69 -11.03 -5.56 3.57
N ALA A 70 -9.88 -5.25 2.98
CA ALA A 70 -9.39 -5.91 1.76
C ALA A 70 -9.18 -7.41 1.99
N LYS A 71 -8.70 -7.81 3.17
CA LYS A 71 -8.60 -9.22 3.57
C LYS A 71 -9.97 -9.92 3.53
N GLY A 72 -11.03 -9.23 3.95
CA GLY A 72 -12.40 -9.74 3.83
C GLY A 72 -12.80 -9.98 2.38
N TYR A 73 -12.61 -8.98 1.51
CA TYR A 73 -12.93 -9.07 0.08
C TYR A 73 -12.19 -10.23 -0.60
N LEU A 74 -10.89 -10.38 -0.32
CA LEU A 74 -10.06 -11.42 -0.92
C LEU A 74 -10.38 -12.81 -0.37
N ALA A 75 -10.74 -12.91 0.92
CA ALA A 75 -11.11 -14.19 1.52
C ALA A 75 -12.40 -14.78 0.92
N GLU A 76 -13.38 -13.93 0.54
CA GLU A 76 -14.58 -14.37 -0.19
C GLU A 76 -14.25 -15.00 -1.55
N GLU A 77 -13.09 -14.66 -2.12
CA GLU A 77 -12.56 -15.18 -3.39
C GLU A 77 -11.56 -16.33 -3.19
N GLY A 78 -11.38 -16.81 -1.96
CA GLY A 78 -10.42 -17.88 -1.63
C GLY A 78 -8.96 -17.43 -1.58
N VAL A 79 -8.70 -16.11 -1.59
CA VAL A 79 -7.36 -15.54 -1.49
C VAL A 79 -7.11 -15.07 -0.06
N HIS A 80 -6.24 -15.79 0.65
CA HIS A 80 -5.79 -15.38 1.99
C HIS A 80 -4.52 -14.54 1.88
N ILE A 81 -4.46 -13.45 2.64
CA ILE A 81 -3.33 -12.51 2.63
C ILE A 81 -2.72 -12.31 4.01
N SER A 82 -1.43 -12.02 4.01
CA SER A 82 -0.66 -11.56 5.16
C SER A 82 -0.18 -10.11 4.93
N CYS A 83 0.17 -9.42 6.02
CA CYS A 83 0.67 -8.04 5.96
C CYS A 83 1.91 -7.92 6.85
N VAL A 84 3.01 -7.43 6.28
CA VAL A 84 4.28 -7.22 6.96
C VAL A 84 4.61 -5.72 7.00
N PRO A 85 4.55 -5.07 8.17
CA PRO A 85 4.93 -3.67 8.31
C PRO A 85 6.45 -3.49 8.41
N SER A 86 6.96 -2.38 7.89
CA SER A 86 8.35 -1.94 8.02
C SER A 86 8.43 -0.40 8.00
N PHE A 87 9.52 0.17 8.51
CA PHE A 87 9.82 1.58 8.26
C PHE A 87 10.41 1.75 6.85
N VAL A 88 10.10 2.88 6.22
CA VAL A 88 10.73 3.33 4.97
C VAL A 88 10.89 4.83 5.02
N ASP A 89 12.04 5.35 4.60
CA ASP A 89 12.23 6.79 4.46
C ASP A 89 11.80 7.21 3.05
N ILE A 90 10.99 8.26 2.98
CA ILE A 90 10.48 8.82 1.72
C ILE A 90 10.68 10.33 1.69
N ASP A 91 10.93 10.86 0.49
CA ASP A 91 11.05 12.29 0.27
C ASP A 91 9.68 12.92 0.06
N ILE A 92 9.36 13.93 0.88
CA ILE A 92 8.17 14.77 0.73
C ILE A 92 8.60 16.22 0.88
N ASP A 93 8.32 17.02 -0.16
CA ASP A 93 8.67 18.44 -0.19
C ASP A 93 10.16 18.70 0.14
N GLU A 94 11.04 17.90 -0.47
CA GLU A 94 12.51 17.94 -0.24
C GLU A 94 12.94 17.63 1.20
N GLN A 95 12.06 17.04 2.00
CA GLN A 95 12.37 16.59 3.34
C GLN A 95 12.14 15.10 3.50
N GLU A 96 13.14 14.43 4.08
CA GLU A 96 13.03 13.03 4.45
C GLU A 96 11.98 12.85 5.55
N ARG A 97 11.12 11.86 5.38
CA ARG A 97 10.09 11.45 6.32
C ARG A 97 10.07 9.94 6.45
N THR A 98 10.11 9.46 7.68
CA THR A 98 9.90 8.04 7.95
C THR A 98 8.41 7.71 7.88
N ALA A 99 8.04 6.87 6.92
CA ALA A 99 6.71 6.28 6.75
C ALA A 99 6.66 4.84 7.29
N ILE A 100 5.44 4.35 7.51
CA ILE A 100 5.20 2.90 7.64
C ILE A 100 4.84 2.38 6.25
N ARG A 101 5.58 1.36 5.81
CA ARG A 101 5.28 0.55 4.64
C ARG A 101 4.63 -0.76 5.07
N PHE A 102 3.48 -1.07 4.51
CA PHE A 102 2.82 -2.35 4.61
C PHE A 102 2.97 -3.10 3.29
N VAL A 103 3.66 -4.24 3.33
CA VAL A 103 3.71 -5.19 2.21
C VAL A 103 2.62 -6.23 2.44
N ILE A 104 1.80 -6.47 1.41
CA ILE A 104 0.65 -7.37 1.46
C ILE A 104 0.83 -8.42 0.37
N GLU A 105 0.80 -9.69 0.76
CA GLU A 105 1.11 -10.84 -0.10
C GLU A 105 0.21 -12.03 0.24
N PRO A 106 -0.03 -12.96 -0.71
CA PRO A 106 -0.75 -14.20 -0.42
C PRO A 106 -0.11 -14.97 0.73
N GLN A 107 -0.95 -15.52 1.59
CA GLN A 107 -0.54 -16.45 2.62
C GLN A 107 -0.60 -17.87 2.04
N GLY A 108 0.57 -18.45 1.80
CA GLY A 108 0.72 -19.88 1.47
C GLY A 108 0.68 -20.79 2.69
#